data_AF-A0A2V8K2J8-F1
#
_entry.id   AF-A0A2V8K2J8-F1
#
_cell.length_a   1.000
_cell.length_b   1.000
_cell.length_c   1.000
_cell.angle_alpha   90.00
_cell.angle_beta   90.00
_cell.angle_gamma   90.00
#
_symmetry.space_group_name_H-M   'P 1'
#
loop_
_entity.id
_entity.type
_entity.pdbx_description
1 polymer ?
#
loop_
_entity_poly.entity_id
_entity_poly.type
_entity_poly.pdbx_seq_one_letter_code
_entity_poly.pdbx_strand_id
1 'polypeptide(L)'
;MYWDVRPSFLVDITPYFGRKLEAVNCFASQFSGDLRDITELYPAWGKLIDRITTQCKYFGHLMGVEYAEPFVVKEVMAVEDIVNMPVVSV
;
A
#
# COMPACT_ATOMS: atom_id res chain seq x y z
N MET A 1 8.74 3.77 11.97
CA MET A 1 7.89 3.96 10.77
C MET A 1 8.48 3.05 9.69
N TYR A 2 7.72 2.15 9.05
CA TYR A 2 8.22 1.10 8.13
C TYR A 2 8.75 1.69 6.79
N TRP A 3 9.70 2.63 6.86
CA TRP A 3 10.27 3.32 5.69
C TRP A 3 11.70 2.86 5.35
N ASP A 4 12.33 2.03 6.20
CA ASP A 4 13.71 1.60 5.98
C ASP A 4 13.86 0.47 4.98
N VAL A 5 12.76 -0.17 4.56
CA VAL A 5 12.80 -1.25 3.57
C VAL A 5 12.50 -0.70 2.20
N ARG A 6 13.53 -0.64 1.35
CA ARG A 6 13.38 -0.30 -0.06
C ARG A 6 12.54 -1.36 -0.77
N PRO A 7 11.45 -0.98 -1.48
CA PRO A 7 10.70 -1.94 -2.27
C PRO A 7 11.53 -2.50 -3.43
N SER A 8 11.32 -3.77 -3.74
CA SER A 8 11.90 -4.44 -4.90
C SER A 8 11.19 -4.04 -6.19
N PHE A 9 9.86 -3.92 -6.14
CA PHE A 9 9.05 -3.43 -7.26
C PHE A 9 7.75 -2.79 -6.75
N LEU A 10 7.10 -2.03 -7.63
CA LEU A 10 5.81 -1.39 -7.39
C LEU A 10 4.78 -1.95 -8.39
N VAL A 11 3.51 -1.98 -7.98
CA VAL A 11 2.39 -2.37 -8.85
C VAL A 11 1.39 -1.23 -8.93
N ASP A 12 0.97 -0.84 -10.13
CA ASP A 12 -0.15 0.09 -10.31
C ASP A 12 -1.45 -0.54 -9.81
N ILE A 13 -2.01 0.06 -8.76
CA ILE A 13 -3.29 -0.37 -8.19
C ILE A 13 -4.37 0.70 -8.36
N THR A 14 -4.14 1.71 -9.20
CA THR A 14 -5.09 2.82 -9.43
C THR A 14 -6.50 2.32 -9.73
N PRO A 15 -6.71 1.33 -10.62
CA PRO A 15 -8.05 0.80 -10.89
C PRO A 15 -8.67 0.00 -9.73
N TYR A 16 -7.86 -0.44 -8.76
CA TYR A 16 -8.24 -1.37 -7.69
C TYR A 16 -8.24 -0.74 -6.30
N PHE A 17 -7.79 0.52 -6.17
CA PHE A 17 -7.61 1.17 -4.88
C PHE A 17 -8.93 1.30 -4.11
N GLY A 18 -10.04 1.62 -4.79
CA GLY A 18 -11.37 1.66 -4.18
C GLY A 18 -11.77 0.31 -3.55
N ARG A 19 -11.61 -0.78 -4.31
CA ARG A 19 -11.89 -2.15 -3.83
C ARG A 19 -11.00 -2.54 -2.64
N LYS A 20 -9.74 -2.08 -2.63
CA LYS A 20 -8.83 -2.27 -1.50
C LYS A 20 -9.38 -1.60 -0.23
N LEU A 21 -9.84 -0.35 -0.32
CA LEU A 21 -10.44 0.35 0.82
C LEU A 21 -11.73 -0.31 1.31
N GLU A 22 -12.59 -0.77 0.39
CA GLU A 22 -13.78 -1.55 0.75
C GLU A 22 -13.41 -2.83 1.52
N ALA A 23 -12.44 -3.59 1.02
CA ALA A 23 -11.96 -4.81 1.68
C ALA A 23 -11.39 -4.54 3.08
N VAL A 24 -10.66 -3.45 3.27
CA VAL A 24 -10.16 -3.04 4.60
C VAL A 24 -11.33 -2.72 5.54
N ASN A 25 -12.35 -2.03 5.05
CA ASN A 25 -13.54 -1.68 5.84
C ASN A 25 -14.40 -2.90 6.23
N CYS A 26 -14.34 -4.01 5.48
CA CYS A 26 -15.06 -5.25 5.82
C CYS A 26 -14.62 -5.87 7.16
N PHE A 27 -13.40 -5.59 7.61
CA PHE A 27 -12.87 -6.09 8.89
C PHE A 27 -13.29 -5.23 10.08
N ALA A 28 -14.54 -4.77 10.07
CA ALA A 28 -15.11 -3.94 11.12
C ALA A 28 -14.81 -4.53 12.51
N SER A 29 -15.06 -5.82 12.79
CA SER A 29 -14.76 -6.38 14.13
C SER A 29 -13.29 -6.32 14.59
N GLN A 30 -12.32 -6.24 13.67
CA GLN A 30 -10.90 -6.06 14.00
C GLN A 30 -10.52 -4.59 14.23
N PHE A 31 -11.35 -3.67 13.72
CA PHE A 31 -11.09 -2.22 13.69
C PHE A 31 -12.20 -1.37 14.35
N SER A 32 -13.28 -1.99 14.81
CA SER A 32 -14.53 -1.43 15.34
C SER A 32 -15.03 -2.22 16.57
N GLY A 33 -14.12 -2.85 17.33
CA GLY A 33 -14.44 -3.56 18.57
C GLY A 33 -15.03 -2.64 19.65
N ASP A 34 -15.81 -3.23 20.57
CA ASP A 34 -16.66 -2.59 21.57
C ASP A 34 -16.01 -1.38 22.26
N LEU A 35 -16.71 -0.24 22.18
CA LEU A 35 -16.29 1.13 22.54
C LEU A 35 -15.99 1.35 24.03
N ARG A 36 -16.00 0.29 24.85
CA ARG A 36 -15.98 0.40 26.32
C ARG A 36 -14.60 0.24 26.95
N ASP A 37 -13.64 -0.39 26.26
CA ASP A 37 -12.30 -0.64 26.82
C ASP A 37 -11.14 -0.09 25.99
N ILE A 38 -11.41 0.68 24.92
CA ILE A 38 -10.37 0.99 23.96
C ILE A 38 -10.38 2.45 23.50
N THR A 39 -9.98 3.32 24.42
CA THR A 39 -9.75 4.75 24.19
C THR A 39 -8.54 5.05 23.28
N GLU A 40 -7.72 4.06 22.92
CA GLU A 40 -6.53 4.26 22.06
C GLU A 40 -6.65 3.75 20.61
N LEU A 41 -7.49 2.74 20.31
CA LEU A 41 -7.55 2.14 18.97
C LEU A 41 -8.46 2.90 17.99
N TYR A 42 -9.50 3.58 18.47
CA TYR A 42 -10.40 4.34 17.58
C TYR A 42 -9.70 5.48 16.80
N PRO A 43 -8.84 6.33 17.43
CA PRO A 43 -8.04 7.30 16.68
C PRO A 43 -7.01 6.65 15.74
N ALA A 44 -6.72 5.35 15.88
CA ALA A 44 -5.84 4.62 14.97
C ALA A 44 -6.55 4.24 13.65
N TRP A 45 -7.89 4.10 13.61
CA TRP A 45 -8.61 3.66 12.41
C TRP A 45 -8.71 4.76 11.33
N GLY A 46 -9.09 5.98 11.71
CA GLY A 46 -9.02 7.14 10.80
C GLY A 46 -7.60 7.33 10.26
N LYS A 47 -6.61 7.19 11.14
CA LYS A 47 -5.19 7.24 10.76
C LYS A 47 -4.74 6.07 9.89
N LEU A 48 -5.39 4.90 9.94
CA LEU A 48 -5.00 3.73 9.16
C LEU A 48 -5.34 3.91 7.69
N ILE A 49 -6.58 4.32 7.38
CA ILE A 49 -7.00 4.57 5.99
C ILE A 49 -6.17 5.72 5.41
N ASP A 50 -5.99 6.79 6.16
CA ASP A 50 -5.13 7.90 5.75
C ASP A 50 -3.70 7.43 5.48
N ARG A 51 -3.13 6.61 6.37
CA ARG A 51 -1.77 6.08 6.21
C ARG A 51 -1.63 5.17 5.00
N ILE A 52 -2.59 4.26 4.76
CA ILE A 52 -2.61 3.40 3.57
C ILE A 52 -2.67 4.28 2.32
N THR A 53 -3.54 5.27 2.32
CA THR A 53 -3.72 6.20 1.20
C THR A 53 -2.46 7.02 0.94
N THR A 54 -1.85 7.59 1.98
CA THR A 54 -0.59 8.34 1.87
C THR A 54 0.53 7.46 1.33
N GLN A 55 0.65 6.22 1.80
CA GLN A 55 1.67 5.29 1.34
C GLN A 55 1.47 4.94 -0.14
N CYS A 56 0.25 4.59 -0.54
CA CYS A 56 -0.04 4.26 -1.94
C CYS A 56 0.14 5.45 -2.88
N LYS A 57 -0.20 6.67 -2.45
CA LYS A 57 0.07 7.89 -3.23
C LYS A 57 1.56 8.20 -3.35
N TYR A 58 2.33 8.02 -2.28
CA TYR A 58 3.77 8.22 -2.32
C TYR A 58 4.44 7.31 -3.36
N PHE A 59 4.14 6.01 -3.33
CA PHE A 59 4.69 5.08 -4.32
C PHE A 59 4.10 5.28 -5.71
N GLY A 60 2.83 5.68 -5.82
CA GLY A 60 2.21 6.08 -7.08
C GLY A 60 3.00 7.20 -7.74
N HIS A 61 3.32 8.26 -6.99
CA HIS A 61 4.13 9.37 -7.45
C HIS A 61 5.52 8.94 -7.95
N LEU A 62 6.18 8.00 -7.27
CA LEU A 62 7.49 7.49 -7.71
C LEU A 62 7.41 6.74 -9.05
N MET A 63 6.26 6.15 -9.38
CA MET A 63 6.02 5.38 -10.60
C MET A 63 5.28 6.18 -11.70
N GLY A 64 4.77 7.38 -11.37
CA GLY A 64 3.98 8.21 -12.29
C GLY A 64 2.50 7.84 -12.40
N VAL A 65 1.93 7.15 -11.41
CA VAL A 65 0.50 6.78 -11.34
C VAL A 65 -0.16 7.33 -10.07
N GLU A 66 -1.49 7.22 -9.93
CA GLU A 66 -2.19 7.77 -8.76
C GLU A 66 -1.95 6.94 -7.49
N TYR A 67 -2.03 5.61 -7.60
CA TYR A 67 -1.79 4.69 -6.48
C TYR A 67 -0.90 3.52 -6.91
N ALA A 68 0.18 3.30 -6.19
CA ALA A 68 0.99 2.09 -6.35
C ALA A 68 1.22 1.37 -5.02
N GLU A 69 1.34 0.05 -5.09
CA GLU A 69 1.63 -0.79 -3.94
C GLU A 69 3.06 -1.34 -3.99
N PRO A 70 3.85 -1.15 -2.91
CA PRO A 70 5.22 -1.65 -2.84
C PRO A 70 5.29 -3.13 -2.43
N PHE A 71 6.18 -3.88 -3.08
CA PHE A 71 6.49 -5.27 -2.74
C PHE A 71 7.99 -5.48 -2.52
N VAL A 72 8.32 -6.43 -1.66
CA VAL A 72 9.70 -6.85 -1.37
C VAL A 72 9.85 -8.30 -1.77
N VAL A 73 10.90 -8.58 -2.53
CA VAL A 73 11.34 -9.93 -2.92
C VAL A 73 12.77 -10.10 -2.44
N LYS A 74 13.05 -11.25 -1.83
CA LYS A 74 14.41 -11.56 -1.32
C LYS A 74 15.26 -12.23 -2.40
N GLU A 75 14.61 -12.89 -3.32
CA GLU A 75 15.16 -13.64 -4.43
C GLU A 75 15.44 -12.74 -5.64
N VAL A 76 16.26 -13.25 -6.58
CA VAL A 76 16.49 -12.59 -7.87
C VAL A 76 15.27 -12.75 -8.79
N MET A 77 14.89 -11.68 -9.48
CA MET A 77 13.75 -11.69 -10.40
C MET A 77 14.21 -12.05 -11.81
N ALA A 78 13.53 -13.02 -12.43
CA ALA A 78 13.67 -13.27 -13.86
C ALA A 78 12.81 -12.26 -14.64
N VAL A 79 13.36 -11.67 -15.70
CA VAL A 79 12.67 -10.74 -16.59
C VAL A 79 12.78 -11.29 -18.01
N GLU A 80 11.67 -11.32 -18.74
CA GLU A 80 11.62 -11.85 -20.11
C GLU A 80 12.32 -10.91 -21.10
N ASP A 81 12.09 -9.60 -20.97
CA ASP A 81 12.71 -8.56 -21.80
C ASP A 81 12.87 -7.28 -20.97
N ILE A 82 14.10 -6.78 -20.85
CA ILE A 82 14.42 -5.59 -20.07
C ILE A 82 13.87 -4.30 -20.70
N VAL A 83 13.65 -4.28 -22.02
CA VAL A 83 13.13 -3.12 -22.75
C VAL A 83 11.67 -2.85 -22.42
N ASN A 84 10.93 -3.89 -21.99
CA ASN A 84 9.54 -3.76 -21.57
C ASN A 84 9.39 -3.22 -20.14
N MET A 85 10.48 -3.00 -19.40
CA MET A 85 10.40 -2.41 -18.07
C MET A 85 10.00 -0.92 -18.19
N PRO A 86 8.87 -0.50 -17.58
CA PRO A 86 8.34 0.85 -17.73
C PRO A 86 9.18 1.92 -16.99
N VAL A 87 10.16 1.49 -16.19
CA VAL A 87 11.12 2.35 -15.50
C VAL A 87 12.50 2.15 -16.09
N VAL A 88 13.21 3.26 -16.32
CA VAL A 88 14.57 3.22 -16.86
C VAL A 88 15.49 2.53 -15.85
N SER A 89 16.11 1.42 -16.26
CA SER A 89 17.21 0.83 -15.49
C SER A 89 18.43 1.74 -15.60
N VAL A 90 18.99 2.16 -14.46
CA VAL A 90 20.28 2.86 -14.39
C VAL A 90 21.40 1.83 -14.39
#